data_AF-A0A0N9HTL0-F1
#
_entry.id   AF-A0A0N9HTL0-F1
#
_cell.length_a   1.000
_cell.length_b   1.000
_cell.length_c   1.000
_cell.angle_alpha   90.00
_cell.angle_beta   90.00
_cell.angle_gamma   90.00
#
_symmetry.space_group_name_H-M   'P 1'
#
loop_
_entity.id
_entity.type
_entity.pdbx_description
1 polymer ?
#
loop_
_entity_poly.entity_id
_entity_poly.type
_entity_poly.pdbx_seq_one_letter_code
_entity_poly.pdbx_strand_id
1 'polypeptide(L)'
;MTDTDEHSNSPVAGRWQSTTSAIVASLADYIGQTVQLVDTREVDEGFSCFIRGPAPSDPLFMAAWEGVLGMEHSEGRPDISAALFFYSRGRRVRLDNQNGSFLLLVYDGELDGSGTWRNEGWLEDVFGEFEAHDHYGG
;
A
#
# COMPACT_ATOMS: atom_id res chain seq x y z
N MET A 1 6.10 -46.34 19.88
CA MET A 1 6.93 -45.13 20.08
C MET A 1 7.37 -44.73 18.70
N THR A 2 6.59 -43.86 18.08
CA THR A 2 6.83 -43.35 16.72
C THR A 2 6.69 -41.84 16.87
N ASP A 3 7.84 -41.20 17.04
CA ASP A 3 8.01 -39.76 16.86
C ASP A 3 7.46 -39.41 15.48
N THR A 4 6.45 -38.55 15.47
CA THR A 4 5.98 -37.91 14.24
C THR A 4 6.52 -36.49 14.34
N ASP A 5 7.55 -36.23 13.55
CA ASP A 5 8.18 -34.91 13.42
C ASP A 5 7.11 -33.87 13.06
N GLU A 6 6.81 -33.00 14.02
CA GLU A 6 6.09 -31.75 13.80
C GLU A 6 6.91 -30.90 12.84
N HIS A 7 6.50 -30.90 11.57
CA HIS A 7 6.91 -29.86 10.62
C HIS A 7 6.34 -28.54 11.12
N SER A 8 7.13 -27.83 11.92
CA SER A 8 6.94 -26.41 12.23
C SER A 8 7.04 -25.64 10.91
N ASN A 9 5.92 -25.55 10.21
CA ASN A 9 5.76 -24.80 8.97
C ASN A 9 5.58 -23.32 9.33
N SER A 10 6.59 -22.74 9.97
CA SER A 10 6.67 -21.28 10.10
C SER A 10 6.91 -20.73 8.70
N PRO A 11 6.06 -19.84 8.16
CA PRO A 11 6.30 -19.26 6.85
C PRO A 11 7.67 -18.58 6.86
N VAL A 12 8.52 -18.94 5.90
CA VAL A 12 9.81 -18.27 5.70
C VAL A 12 9.50 -16.80 5.48
N ALA A 13 10.06 -15.95 6.33
CA ALA A 13 9.93 -14.52 6.19
C ALA A 13 10.36 -14.09 4.79
N GLY A 14 9.48 -13.39 4.08
CA GLY A 14 9.79 -12.83 2.75
C GLY A 14 11.03 -11.95 2.84
N ARG A 15 11.81 -11.89 1.75
CA ARG A 15 13.06 -11.11 1.70
C ARG A 15 12.81 -9.65 2.09
N TRP A 16 11.65 -9.13 1.70
CA TRP A 16 11.27 -7.74 1.91
C TRP A 16 10.43 -7.51 3.16
N GLN A 17 10.12 -8.55 3.95
CA GLN A 17 9.18 -8.45 5.06
C GLN A 17 9.57 -7.38 6.09
N SER A 18 10.85 -7.30 6.48
CA SER A 18 11.31 -6.27 7.41
C SER A 18 11.17 -4.87 6.83
N THR A 19 11.48 -4.71 5.55
CA THR A 19 11.35 -3.44 4.82
C THR A 19 9.89 -3.03 4.67
N THR A 20 9.01 -3.91 4.18
CA THR A 20 7.59 -3.61 4.04
C THR A 20 6.96 -3.26 5.39
N SER A 21 7.30 -3.98 6.45
CA SER A 21 6.82 -3.67 7.81
C SER A 21 7.26 -2.27 8.28
N ALA A 22 8.53 -1.92 8.08
CA ALA A 22 9.06 -0.63 8.50
C ALA A 22 8.49 0.53 7.69
N ILE A 23 8.39 0.38 6.37
CA ILE A 23 7.82 1.39 5.46
C ILE A 23 6.32 1.58 5.73
N VAL A 24 5.56 0.50 5.95
CA VAL A 24 4.13 0.58 6.31
C VAL A 24 3.94 1.29 7.65
N ALA A 25 4.78 1.01 8.65
CA ALA A 25 4.73 1.72 9.93
C ALA A 25 5.02 3.22 9.76
N SER A 26 6.07 3.56 8.99
CA SER A 26 6.41 4.95 8.66
C SER A 26 5.26 5.67 7.92
N LEU A 27 4.60 4.99 6.98
CA LEU A 27 3.43 5.53 6.28
C LEU A 27 2.26 5.79 7.24
N ALA A 28 2.02 4.87 8.18
CA ALA A 28 0.99 5.02 9.20
C ALA A 28 1.23 6.26 10.07
N ASP A 29 2.48 6.47 10.49
CA ASP A 29 2.88 7.65 11.25
C ASP A 29 2.68 8.94 10.44
N TYR A 30 3.04 8.92 9.14
CA TYR A 30 2.85 10.08 8.26
C TYR A 30 1.38 10.44 8.03
N ILE A 31 0.52 9.44 7.76
CA ILE A 31 -0.91 9.64 7.53
C ILE A 31 -1.65 9.96 8.86
N GLY A 32 -1.08 9.56 10.00
CA GLY A 32 -1.72 9.67 11.31
C GLY A 32 -2.90 8.70 11.47
N GLN A 33 -2.87 7.57 10.77
CA GLN A 33 -3.89 6.53 10.81
C GLN A 33 -3.25 5.14 10.81
N THR A 34 -3.96 4.13 11.29
CA THR A 34 -3.52 2.74 11.13
C THR A 34 -3.51 2.37 9.65
N VAL A 35 -2.42 1.73 9.21
CA VAL A 35 -2.31 1.13 7.88
C VAL A 35 -2.23 -0.38 8.02
N GLN A 36 -3.19 -1.07 7.43
CA GLN A 36 -3.21 -2.52 7.37
C GLN A 36 -2.51 -2.97 6.09
N LEU A 37 -1.53 -3.87 6.21
CA LEU A 37 -1.01 -4.64 5.11
C LEU A 37 -1.97 -5.79 4.79
N VAL A 38 -2.56 -5.80 3.60
CA VAL A 38 -3.59 -6.75 3.18
C VAL A 38 -3.01 -7.89 2.35
N ASP A 39 -2.16 -7.56 1.37
CA ASP A 39 -1.45 -8.51 0.52
C ASP A 39 -0.02 -8.02 0.26
N THR A 40 0.89 -8.92 -0.05
CA THR A 40 2.27 -8.60 -0.42
C THR A 40 2.74 -9.52 -1.53
N ARG A 41 3.23 -8.92 -2.61
CA ARG A 41 3.87 -9.60 -3.73
C ARG A 41 5.31 -9.15 -3.79
N GLU A 42 6.22 -10.10 -3.65
CA GLU A 42 7.66 -9.86 -3.70
C GLU A 42 8.24 -10.33 -5.03
N VAL A 43 9.19 -9.56 -5.55
CA VAL A 43 10.07 -9.95 -6.65
C VAL A 43 11.53 -9.71 -6.25
N ASP A 44 12.48 -10.20 -7.03
CA ASP A 44 13.90 -10.12 -6.68
C ASP A 44 14.39 -8.67 -6.44
N GLU A 45 13.81 -7.70 -7.13
CA GLU A 45 14.23 -6.30 -7.09
C GLU A 45 13.18 -5.37 -6.48
N GLY A 46 12.12 -5.89 -5.84
CA GLY A 46 11.02 -5.03 -5.43
C GLY A 46 9.91 -5.74 -4.70
N PHE A 47 8.92 -4.96 -4.31
CA PHE A 47 7.67 -5.46 -3.76
C PHE A 47 6.50 -4.59 -4.19
N SER A 48 5.31 -5.17 -4.14
CA SER A 48 4.03 -4.49 -4.25
C SER A 48 3.13 -4.98 -3.12
N CYS A 49 2.69 -4.06 -2.29
CA CYS A 49 1.87 -4.30 -1.12
C CYS A 49 0.50 -3.68 -1.34
N PHE A 50 -0.56 -4.46 -1.17
CA PHE A 50 -1.89 -3.89 -1.06
C PHE A 50 -2.11 -3.46 0.40
N ILE A 51 -2.44 -2.18 0.59
CA ILE A 51 -2.60 -1.56 1.90
C ILE A 51 -3.98 -0.91 2.03
N ARG A 52 -4.43 -0.75 3.27
CA ARG A 52 -5.75 -0.19 3.56
C ARG A 52 -5.75 0.60 4.86
N GLY A 53 -6.53 1.67 4.88
CA GLY A 53 -6.82 2.43 6.11
C GLY A 53 -7.82 1.76 7.04
N PRO A 54 -8.33 2.49 8.04
CA PRO A 54 -9.43 2.03 8.86
C PRO A 54 -10.67 1.71 8.03
N ALA A 55 -11.41 0.66 8.42
CA ALA A 55 -12.72 0.39 7.84
C ALA A 55 -13.69 1.56 8.11
N PRO A 56 -14.64 1.86 7.20
CA PRO A 56 -15.63 2.89 7.43
C PRO A 56 -16.46 2.56 8.68
N SER A 57 -16.49 3.48 9.65
CA SER A 57 -17.24 3.31 10.90
C SER A 57 -18.51 4.17 10.97
N ASP A 58 -18.59 5.24 10.17
CA ASP A 58 -19.73 6.15 10.12
C ASP A 58 -20.68 5.76 8.97
N PRO A 59 -21.95 5.45 9.24
CA PRO A 59 -22.93 5.08 8.21
C PRO A 59 -23.33 6.25 7.28
N LEU A 60 -23.15 7.50 7.71
CA LEU A 60 -23.41 8.69 6.91
C LEU A 60 -22.22 9.04 6.02
N PHE A 61 -21.02 8.98 6.60
CA PHE A 61 -19.74 9.28 5.96
C PHE A 61 -18.92 8.00 5.82
N MET A 62 -19.37 7.09 4.96
CA MET A 62 -18.68 5.84 4.63
C MET A 62 -17.42 6.11 3.77
N ALA A 63 -16.50 6.89 4.32
CA ALA A 63 -15.21 7.20 3.73
C ALA A 63 -14.20 6.12 4.13
N ALA A 64 -13.41 5.67 3.17
CA ALA A 64 -12.29 4.77 3.39
C ALA A 64 -11.22 5.02 2.33
N TRP A 65 -10.05 4.41 2.52
CA TRP A 65 -9.01 4.40 1.51
C TRP A 65 -8.31 3.05 1.45
N GLU A 66 -7.85 2.72 0.25
CA GLU A 66 -6.99 1.60 -0.07
C GLU A 66 -5.82 2.12 -0.90
N GLY A 67 -4.80 1.32 -1.10
CA GLY A 67 -3.70 1.73 -1.95
C GLY A 67 -2.73 0.62 -2.27
N VAL A 68 -1.84 0.93 -3.19
CA VAL A 68 -0.70 0.10 -3.54
C VAL A 68 0.55 0.81 -3.07
N LEU A 69 1.30 0.17 -2.18
CA LEU A 69 2.63 0.58 -1.76
C LEU A 69 3.65 -0.25 -2.55
N GLY A 70 4.47 0.38 -3.36
CA GLY A 70 5.44 -0.28 -4.22
C GLY A 70 6.86 0.16 -3.93
N MET A 71 7.79 -0.72 -4.29
CA MET A 71 9.19 -0.35 -4.51
C MET A 71 9.60 -0.78 -5.92
N GLU A 72 10.08 0.18 -6.70
CA GLU A 72 10.75 -0.05 -7.97
C GLU A 72 12.20 0.43 -7.91
N HIS A 73 12.99 0.17 -8.96
CA HIS A 73 14.34 0.72 -9.07
C HIS A 73 14.39 1.76 -10.18
N SER A 74 14.65 3.00 -9.82
CA SER A 74 14.87 4.11 -10.75
C SER A 74 16.32 4.55 -10.68
N GLU A 75 17.01 4.57 -11.81
CA GLU A 75 18.45 4.92 -11.91
C GLU A 75 19.36 4.10 -10.95
N GLY A 76 18.99 2.84 -10.69
CA GLY A 76 19.74 1.95 -9.80
C GLY A 76 19.55 2.23 -8.30
N ARG A 77 18.56 3.06 -7.94
CA ARG A 77 18.16 3.34 -6.55
C ARG A 77 16.74 2.85 -6.31
N PRO A 78 16.42 2.35 -5.10
CA PRO A 78 15.05 2.04 -4.75
C PRO A 78 14.23 3.34 -4.73
N ASP A 79 13.10 3.31 -5.42
CA ASP A 79 12.06 4.34 -5.38
C ASP A 79 10.81 3.72 -4.75
N ILE A 80 10.36 4.32 -3.65
CA ILE A 80 9.22 3.83 -2.88
C ILE A 80 8.10 4.86 -2.98
N SER A 81 6.92 4.37 -3.38
CA SER A 81 5.74 5.21 -3.45
C SER A 81 4.48 4.45 -3.04
N ALA A 82 3.47 5.21 -2.61
CA ALA A 82 2.14 4.72 -2.34
C ALA A 82 1.13 5.49 -3.19
N ALA A 83 0.38 4.76 -4.02
CA ALA A 83 -0.79 5.26 -4.73
C ALA A 83 -2.03 4.96 -3.89
N LEU A 84 -2.69 6.00 -3.38
CA LEU A 84 -3.89 5.87 -2.53
C LEU A 84 -5.16 6.21 -3.30
N PHE A 85 -6.18 5.37 -3.11
CA PHE A 85 -7.52 5.50 -3.66
C PHE A 85 -8.48 5.80 -2.52
N PHE A 86 -9.29 6.84 -2.70
CA PHE A 86 -10.30 7.22 -1.71
C PHE A 86 -11.67 6.74 -2.16
N TYR A 87 -12.46 6.28 -1.20
CA TYR A 87 -13.79 5.75 -1.44
C TYR A 87 -14.82 6.52 -0.65
N SER A 88 -15.99 6.72 -1.24
CA SER A 88 -17.19 7.17 -0.53
C SER A 88 -18.31 6.19 -0.86
N ARG A 89 -18.93 5.62 0.19
CA ARG A 89 -19.96 4.58 0.06
C ARG A 89 -19.52 3.40 -0.82
N GLY A 90 -18.25 3.01 -0.67
CA GLY A 90 -17.63 1.89 -1.38
C GLY A 90 -17.26 2.16 -2.84
N ARG A 91 -17.47 3.37 -3.36
CA ARG A 91 -17.12 3.76 -4.75
C ARG A 91 -15.91 4.68 -4.75
N ARG A 92 -14.97 4.47 -5.67
CA ARG A 92 -13.76 5.30 -5.80
C ARG A 92 -14.12 6.74 -6.20
N VAL A 93 -13.65 7.69 -5.41
CA VAL A 93 -13.71 9.13 -5.68
C VAL A 93 -12.67 9.47 -6.75
N ARG A 94 -13.04 10.38 -7.65
CA ARG A 94 -12.21 10.81 -8.78
C ARG A 94 -12.15 12.32 -8.83
N LEU A 95 -11.06 12.85 -9.37
CA LEU A 95 -11.03 14.24 -9.83
C LEU A 95 -11.98 14.43 -11.01
N ASP A 96 -12.50 15.65 -11.15
CA ASP A 96 -13.42 15.99 -12.24
C ASP A 96 -12.76 15.75 -13.61
N ASN A 97 -13.53 15.17 -14.53
CA ASN A 97 -13.12 14.86 -15.90
C ASN A 97 -11.99 13.82 -16.04
N GLN A 98 -11.73 12.99 -15.02
CA GLN A 98 -10.74 11.90 -15.09
C GLN A 98 -11.40 10.53 -14.97
N ASN A 99 -10.88 9.54 -15.73
CA ASN A 99 -11.35 8.15 -15.69
C ASN A 99 -10.94 7.44 -14.39
N GLY A 100 -9.83 7.88 -13.79
CA GLY A 100 -9.34 7.43 -12.49
C GLY A 100 -8.34 8.44 -11.93
N SER A 101 -8.26 8.55 -10.61
CA SER A 101 -7.27 9.39 -9.94
C SER A 101 -6.81 8.76 -8.63
N PHE A 102 -5.59 9.06 -8.22
CA PHE A 102 -5.00 8.58 -6.98
C PHE A 102 -4.17 9.69 -6.33
N LEU A 103 -4.03 9.62 -5.01
CA LEU A 103 -3.09 10.46 -4.28
C LEU A 103 -1.73 9.75 -4.29
N LEU A 104 -0.69 10.42 -4.79
CA LEU A 104 0.66 9.87 -4.78
C LEU A 104 1.44 10.37 -3.56
N LEU A 105 1.98 9.43 -2.80
CA LEU A 105 2.94 9.69 -1.74
C LEU A 105 4.27 9.05 -2.12
N VAL A 106 5.38 9.76 -1.95
CA VAL A 106 6.74 9.28 -2.25
C VAL A 106 7.53 9.25 -0.96
N TYR A 107 8.36 8.22 -0.79
CA TYR A 107 9.22 8.05 0.36
C TYR A 107 10.68 8.29 -0.04
N ASP A 108 11.31 9.24 0.64
CA ASP A 108 12.72 9.60 0.48
C ASP A 108 13.51 9.13 1.71
N GLY A 109 14.39 8.13 1.56
CA GLY A 109 15.31 7.70 2.62
C GLY A 109 15.69 6.23 2.60
N GLU A 110 16.22 5.75 3.73
CA GLU A 110 16.65 4.36 3.91
C GLU A 110 15.47 3.40 3.99
N LEU A 111 15.68 2.12 3.66
CA LEU A 111 14.63 1.08 3.61
C LEU A 111 14.17 0.59 5.00
N ASP A 112 14.58 1.26 6.07
CA ASP A 112 14.26 0.94 7.46
C ASP A 112 13.12 1.78 8.04
N GLY A 113 12.45 2.59 7.21
CA GLY A 113 11.32 3.44 7.60
C GLY A 113 11.72 4.78 8.23
N SER A 114 13.02 5.07 8.39
CA SER A 114 13.51 6.32 9.01
C SER A 114 13.49 7.56 8.10
N GLY A 115 13.17 7.37 6.82
CA GLY A 115 13.04 8.40 5.82
C GLY A 115 11.79 9.26 5.97
N THR A 116 11.51 10.06 4.94
CA THR A 116 10.43 11.04 4.96
C THR A 116 9.46 10.83 3.81
N TRP A 117 8.17 10.93 4.12
CA TRP A 117 7.11 10.92 3.11
C TRP A 117 6.82 12.33 2.60
N ARG A 118 6.59 12.42 1.30
CA ARG A 118 6.18 13.63 0.60
C ARG A 118 4.89 13.37 -0.18
N ASN A 119 3.99 14.34 -0.14
CA ASN A 119 2.74 14.29 -0.87
C ASN A 119 2.92 15.00 -2.23
N GLU A 120 2.79 14.25 -3.32
CA GLU A 120 2.87 14.76 -4.70
C GLU A 120 1.53 15.26 -5.24
N GLY A 121 0.47 15.08 -4.46
CA GLY A 121 -0.88 15.47 -4.81
C GLY A 121 -1.61 14.40 -5.59
N TRP A 122 -2.74 14.82 -6.16
CA TRP A 122 -3.62 13.95 -6.93
C TRP A 122 -3.17 13.87 -8.37
N LEU A 123 -3.02 12.64 -8.87
CA LEU A 123 -2.63 12.34 -10.23
C LEU A 123 -3.72 11.57 -10.95
N GLU A 124 -3.76 11.73 -12.27
CA GLU A 124 -4.62 10.96 -13.16
C GLU A 124 -4.03 9.55 -13.36
N ASP A 125 -4.90 8.54 -13.33
CA ASP A 125 -4.56 7.19 -13.74
C ASP A 125 -4.66 7.06 -15.26
N VAL A 126 -3.66 7.62 -15.96
CA VAL A 126 -3.65 7.75 -17.43
C VAL A 126 -3.65 6.40 -18.15
N PHE A 127 -3.06 5.38 -17.51
CA PHE A 127 -2.92 4.04 -18.09
C PHE A 127 -4.01 3.06 -17.65
N GLY A 128 -4.92 3.49 -16.77
CA GLY A 128 -5.94 2.62 -16.19
C GLY A 128 -5.35 1.49 -15.34
N GLU A 129 -4.16 1.70 -14.78
CA GLU A 129 -3.45 0.69 -13.99
C GLU A 129 -4.29 0.26 -12.78
N PHE A 130 -5.10 1.17 -12.25
CA PHE A 130 -5.87 0.97 -11.04
C PHE A 130 -7.38 0.83 -11.31
N GLU A 131 -7.80 0.54 -12.54
CA GLU A 131 -9.21 0.32 -12.89
C GLU A 131 -9.86 -0.79 -12.05
N ALA A 132 -9.09 -1.81 -11.70
CA ALA A 132 -9.55 -2.92 -10.85
C ALA A 132 -9.99 -2.46 -9.44
N HIS A 133 -9.50 -1.31 -8.97
CA HIS A 133 -9.75 -0.76 -7.64
C HIS A 133 -10.95 0.23 -7.60
N ASP A 134 -11.96 0.09 -8.46
CA ASP A 134 -13.12 1.00 -8.47
C ASP A 134 -14.08 0.82 -7.28
N HIS A 135 -13.98 -0.32 -6.58
CA HIS A 135 -14.78 -0.65 -5.41
C HIS A 135 -13.89 -0.94 -4.20
N TYR A 136 -14.31 -0.45 -3.04
CA TYR A 136 -13.63 -0.73 -1.79
C TYR A 136 -13.69 -2.22 -1.47
N GLY A 137 -12.54 -2.84 -1.21
CA GLY A 137 -12.41 -4.26 -0.89
C GLY A 137 -12.70 -5.21 -2.05
N GLY A 138 -12.73 -4.69 -3.28
CA GLY A 138 -12.79 -5.46 -4.52
C GLY A 138 -11.44 -5.98 -4.97
#